data_AF-E9ART5-F1
#
_entry.id   AF-E9ART5-F1
#
_cell.length_a   1.000
_cell.length_b   1.000
_cell.length_c   1.000
_cell.angle_alpha   90.00
_cell.angle_beta   90.00
_cell.angle_gamma   90.00
#
_symmetry.space_group_name_H-M   'P 1'
#
loop_
_entity.id
_entity.type
_entity.pdbx_description
1 polymer ?
#
loop_
_entity_poly.entity_id
_entity_poly.type
_entity_poly.pdbx_seq_one_letter_code
_entity_poly.pdbx_strand_id
1 'polypeptide(L)'
;MGPEHMPKMGSNVVRGEVEGTVQYTGSLTFFGKTAALLQSVESELGNIQLILRRVMFSLCAISFMLCMCCFIYLLARFYESFRHALQFAVVVLVVSIPIALEIVVTTTLAVGSKHLSKHKIIVTKLSAIEMMSGVNMLCSDKTGTLTLNKMEIQEQCFTFEEGNDLKSTLVLAALAAKWREPPRDALDTMVLGAADLDECDNYQQLNFVPFDPTTKRTAATLVNRRTGEKFDVTKGAPHVILQMVHNQDEINDEVVDIIDRLAARGIRCLSVAKTDEKGRWHMAGILTFLDPPRPDTKETIRRSKEYGVDVKMITGDHLLIAKEMCRMLNLDPNNHLGLAQLPQGKLVTMLYLKISISDFLTLFSSRTGGHFFFHMAPSPILFCGAIISLLVSTMAASFWHKSRPDNVLTEGLAWGQTNAERLLPLWVWIYCIVWWLVQDVVKVLAHICMDAVDLFGCVSEASGSGPIKPYSDGMEGNGFEPVKKPAEKSTEKSLNMSVSSASHKALEGVREDTHSPIEEASPVNVYVSHDKK
;
A
#
# COMPACT_ATOMS: atom_id res chain seq x y z
N MET A 1 36.98 -11.86 2.44
CA MET A 1 35.70 -11.13 2.41
C MET A 1 35.37 -10.72 3.82
N GLY A 2 35.09 -9.43 4.07
CA GLY A 2 34.66 -9.00 5.41
C GLY A 2 33.29 -9.59 5.78
N PRO A 3 32.89 -9.52 7.06
CA PRO A 3 31.59 -10.02 7.54
C PRO A 3 30.38 -9.40 6.82
N GLU A 4 30.57 -8.27 6.13
CA GLU A 4 29.54 -7.57 5.35
C GLU A 4 29.25 -8.20 3.98
N HIS A 5 30.08 -9.14 3.52
CA HIS A 5 29.98 -9.79 2.20
C HIS A 5 29.54 -11.26 2.26
N MET A 6 29.02 -11.74 3.41
CA MET A 6 28.56 -13.13 3.53
C MET A 6 27.17 -13.32 2.90
N PRO A 7 26.97 -14.37 2.09
CA PRO A 7 25.64 -14.74 1.58
C PRO A 7 24.67 -15.02 2.74
N LYS A 8 23.46 -14.47 2.68
CA LYS A 8 22.44 -14.64 3.72
C LYS A 8 21.34 -15.57 3.25
N MET A 9 20.66 -16.23 4.20
CA MET A 9 19.46 -17.01 3.88
C MET A 9 18.43 -16.12 3.16
N GLY A 10 17.88 -16.60 2.05
CA GLY A 10 16.96 -15.85 1.18
C GLY A 10 17.65 -14.99 0.11
N SER A 11 18.98 -14.91 0.08
CA SER A 11 19.71 -14.30 -1.03
C SER A 11 19.79 -15.25 -2.22
N ASN A 12 19.52 -14.73 -3.42
CA ASN A 12 19.68 -15.45 -4.67
C ASN A 12 21.05 -15.13 -5.28
N VAL A 13 21.76 -16.15 -5.77
CA VAL A 13 23.02 -15.96 -6.51
C VAL A 13 22.67 -15.44 -7.90
N VAL A 14 22.95 -14.15 -8.14
CA VAL A 14 22.66 -13.50 -9.43
C VAL A 14 23.81 -13.74 -10.44
N ARG A 15 25.05 -13.90 -9.98
CA ARG A 15 26.24 -14.09 -10.83
C ARG A 15 27.27 -15.01 -10.19
N GLY A 16 27.95 -15.79 -11.04
CA GLY A 16 29.07 -16.64 -10.65
C GLY A 16 28.65 -17.94 -9.95
N GLU A 17 29.66 -18.77 -9.68
CA GLU A 17 29.53 -20.01 -8.92
C GLU A 17 30.62 -20.01 -7.84
N VAL A 18 30.26 -20.35 -6.62
CA VAL A 18 31.18 -20.36 -5.48
C VAL A 18 30.78 -21.48 -4.52
N GLU A 19 31.76 -22.23 -4.03
CA GLU A 19 31.56 -23.18 -2.96
C GLU A 19 31.51 -22.43 -1.62
N GLY A 20 30.59 -22.82 -0.73
CA GLY A 20 30.40 -22.17 0.55
C GLY A 20 30.01 -23.13 1.67
N THR A 21 30.47 -22.84 2.89
CA THR A 21 30.11 -23.59 4.09
C THR A 21 28.91 -22.96 4.77
N VAL A 22 27.89 -23.76 5.07
CA VAL A 22 26.68 -23.31 5.79
C VAL A 22 27.04 -23.05 7.27
N GLN A 23 26.97 -21.79 7.71
CA GLN A 23 27.22 -21.41 9.12
C GLN A 23 25.96 -21.45 10.00
N TYR A 24 24.80 -21.06 9.46
CA TYR A 24 23.55 -20.95 10.21
C TYR A 24 22.40 -21.53 9.40
N THR A 25 21.45 -22.17 10.08
CA THR A 25 20.25 -22.79 9.49
C THR A 25 18.98 -22.35 10.22
N GLY A 26 17.84 -22.39 9.52
CA GLY A 26 16.51 -22.11 10.09
C GLY A 26 16.40 -20.73 10.75
N SER A 27 15.88 -20.71 11.99
CA SER A 27 15.62 -19.50 12.77
C SER A 27 16.88 -18.76 13.22
N LEU A 28 18.05 -19.41 13.21
CA LEU A 28 19.32 -18.78 13.60
C LEU A 28 19.88 -17.87 12.50
N THR A 29 19.38 -17.99 11.27
CA THR A 29 19.77 -17.13 10.16
C THR A 29 19.27 -15.70 10.34
N PHE A 30 19.90 -14.74 9.67
CA PHE A 30 19.44 -13.35 9.67
C PHE A 30 17.97 -13.24 9.27
N PHE A 31 17.58 -13.89 8.16
CA PHE A 31 16.20 -13.90 7.68
C PHE A 31 15.25 -14.61 8.65
N GLY A 32 15.65 -15.73 9.26
CA GLY A 32 14.85 -16.43 10.27
C GLY A 32 14.57 -15.57 11.50
N LYS A 33 15.56 -14.81 11.98
CA LYS A 33 15.40 -13.85 13.08
C LYS A 33 14.47 -12.70 12.69
N THR A 34 14.63 -12.13 11.49
CA THR A 34 13.74 -11.05 11.01
C THR A 34 12.31 -11.55 10.80
N ALA A 35 12.12 -12.76 10.26
CA ALA A 35 10.80 -13.36 10.09
C ALA A 35 10.10 -13.61 11.44
N ALA A 36 10.84 -14.06 12.45
CA ALA A 36 10.31 -14.21 13.81
C ALA A 36 9.91 -12.85 14.43
N LEU A 37 10.70 -11.80 14.19
CA LEU A 37 10.36 -10.43 14.60
C LEU A 37 9.12 -9.91 13.86
N LEU A 38 8.97 -10.16 12.56
CA LEU A 38 7.78 -9.76 11.80
C LEU A 38 6.53 -10.53 12.24
N GLN A 39 6.66 -11.82 12.58
CA GLN A 39 5.55 -12.59 13.15
C GLN A 39 5.09 -12.05 14.52
N SER A 40 5.99 -11.42 15.28
CA SER A 40 5.63 -10.76 16.55
C SER A 40 4.86 -9.45 16.39
N VAL A 41 4.90 -8.84 15.18
CA VAL A 41 4.27 -7.54 14.91
C VAL A 41 2.82 -7.67 14.44
N GLU A 42 2.36 -8.85 14.00
CA GLU A 42 1.09 -8.92 13.27
C GLU A 42 0.18 -10.08 13.67
N SER A 43 -0.53 -9.87 14.78
CA SER A 43 -1.91 -10.31 14.93
C SER A 43 -2.80 -9.09 15.09
N GLU A 44 -2.91 -8.26 14.04
CA GLU A 44 -4.08 -7.39 13.95
C GLU A 44 -5.31 -8.30 14.02
N LEU A 45 -6.09 -8.11 15.09
CA LEU A 45 -7.40 -8.75 15.26
C LEU A 45 -8.18 -8.55 13.96
N GLY A 46 -8.76 -9.61 13.41
CA GLY A 46 -9.54 -9.50 12.18
C GLY A 46 -10.65 -8.47 12.34
N ASN A 47 -11.02 -7.79 11.25
CA ASN A 47 -12.04 -6.74 11.27
C ASN A 47 -13.37 -7.25 11.88
N ILE A 48 -13.78 -8.49 11.58
CA ILE A 48 -14.93 -9.13 12.26
C ILE A 48 -14.75 -9.19 13.78
N GLN A 49 -13.57 -9.55 14.29
CA GLN A 49 -13.35 -9.66 15.74
C GLN A 49 -13.46 -8.29 16.43
N LEU A 50 -13.00 -7.22 15.76
CA LEU A 50 -13.15 -5.85 16.25
C LEU A 50 -14.62 -5.41 16.28
N ILE A 51 -15.38 -5.70 15.21
CA ILE A 51 -16.81 -5.40 15.14
C ILE A 51 -17.57 -6.17 16.20
N LEU A 52 -17.32 -7.48 16.33
CA LEU A 52 -17.94 -8.34 17.34
C LEU A 52 -17.67 -7.83 18.76
N ARG A 53 -16.43 -7.43 19.05
CA ARG A 53 -16.09 -6.84 20.35
C ARG A 53 -16.88 -5.56 20.63
N ARG A 54 -17.04 -4.69 19.63
CA ARG A 54 -17.84 -3.45 19.76
C ARG A 54 -19.32 -3.76 20.01
N VAL A 55 -19.89 -4.72 19.28
CA VAL A 55 -21.27 -5.18 19.47
C VAL A 55 -21.46 -5.79 20.85
N MET A 56 -20.56 -6.68 21.26
CA MET A 56 -20.59 -7.32 22.57
C MET A 56 -20.53 -6.28 23.70
N PHE A 57 -19.61 -5.32 23.62
CA PHE A 57 -19.51 -4.25 24.62
C PHE A 57 -20.78 -3.40 24.67
N SER A 58 -21.35 -3.06 23.51
CA SER A 58 -22.59 -2.27 23.42
C SER A 58 -23.78 -3.01 24.03
N LEU A 59 -23.96 -4.29 23.69
CA LEU A 59 -25.03 -5.13 24.24
C LEU A 59 -24.87 -5.36 25.75
N CYS A 60 -23.64 -5.62 26.23
CA CYS A 60 -23.37 -5.75 27.65
C CYS A 60 -23.65 -4.45 28.41
N ALA A 61 -23.28 -3.29 27.87
CA ALA A 61 -23.56 -2.00 28.50
C ALA A 61 -25.07 -1.73 28.60
N ILE A 62 -25.83 -1.95 27.52
CA ILE A 62 -27.29 -1.81 27.51
C ILE A 62 -27.93 -2.79 28.51
N SER A 63 -27.51 -4.04 28.50
CA SER A 63 -28.03 -5.08 29.41
C SER A 63 -27.74 -4.75 30.87
N PHE A 64 -26.54 -4.24 31.17
CA PHE A 64 -26.17 -3.79 32.50
C PHE A 64 -27.01 -2.60 32.96
N MET A 65 -27.23 -1.60 32.10
CA MET A 65 -28.10 -0.45 32.42
C MET A 65 -29.54 -0.91 32.69
N LEU A 66 -30.11 -1.78 31.85
CA LEU A 66 -31.45 -2.32 32.05
C LEU A 66 -31.57 -3.15 33.33
N CYS A 67 -30.56 -3.97 33.64
CA CYS A 67 -30.49 -4.72 34.90
C CYS A 67 -30.44 -3.79 36.12
N MET A 68 -29.65 -2.71 36.05
CA MET A 68 -29.60 -1.71 37.11
C MET A 68 -30.92 -0.97 37.28
N CYS A 69 -31.58 -0.58 36.17
CA CYS A 69 -32.92 0.02 36.23
C CYS A 69 -33.94 -0.95 36.86
N CYS A 70 -33.92 -2.22 36.48
CA CYS A 70 -34.81 -3.24 37.03
C CYS A 70 -34.55 -3.47 38.53
N PHE A 71 -33.27 -3.52 38.94
CA PHE A 71 -32.86 -3.65 40.33
C PHE A 71 -33.36 -2.48 41.19
N ILE A 72 -33.15 -1.24 40.72
CA ILE A 72 -33.64 -0.04 41.41
C ILE A 72 -35.17 -0.01 41.47
N TYR A 73 -35.85 -0.41 40.39
CA TYR A 73 -37.30 -0.46 40.33
C TYR A 73 -37.90 -1.46 41.34
N LEU A 74 -37.30 -2.65 41.47
CA LEU A 74 -37.72 -3.66 42.45
C LEU A 74 -37.53 -3.17 43.89
N LEU A 75 -36.43 -2.46 44.17
CA LEU A 75 -36.18 -1.87 45.49
C LEU A 75 -37.14 -0.71 45.79
N ALA A 76 -37.34 0.19 44.83
CA ALA A 76 -38.10 1.43 45.05
C ALA A 76 -39.61 1.22 45.06
N ARG A 77 -40.14 0.31 44.22
CA ARG A 77 -41.59 0.16 44.02
C ARG A 77 -42.19 -1.06 44.70
N PHE A 78 -41.48 -2.19 44.71
CA PHE A 78 -41.98 -3.45 45.28
C PHE A 78 -41.45 -3.71 46.71
N TYR A 79 -40.52 -2.88 47.22
CA TYR A 79 -39.88 -3.06 48.53
C TYR A 79 -39.31 -4.47 48.73
N GLU A 80 -38.83 -5.08 47.65
CA GLU A 80 -38.24 -6.41 47.69
C GLU A 80 -36.96 -6.43 48.53
N SER A 81 -36.68 -7.56 49.16
CA SER A 81 -35.43 -7.70 49.93
C SER A 81 -34.23 -7.56 49.00
N PHE A 82 -33.21 -6.78 49.40
CA PHE A 82 -31.98 -6.55 48.62
C PHE A 82 -31.38 -7.83 48.03
N ARG A 83 -31.37 -8.92 48.81
CA ARG A 83 -30.87 -10.23 48.38
C ARG A 83 -31.68 -10.81 47.20
N HIS A 84 -33.00 -10.71 47.23
CA HIS A 84 -33.87 -11.21 46.17
C HIS A 84 -33.78 -10.36 44.91
N ALA A 85 -33.76 -9.03 45.05
CA ALA A 85 -33.57 -8.12 43.91
C ALA A 85 -32.20 -8.34 43.23
N LEU A 86 -31.14 -8.55 44.02
CA LEU A 86 -29.79 -8.80 43.50
C LEU A 86 -29.69 -10.16 42.80
N GLN A 87 -30.26 -11.22 43.40
CA GLN A 87 -30.33 -12.54 42.76
C GLN A 87 -31.04 -12.47 41.41
N PHE A 88 -32.17 -11.76 41.34
CA PHE A 88 -32.91 -11.57 40.09
C PHE A 88 -32.08 -10.80 39.04
N ALA A 89 -31.47 -9.68 39.41
CA ALA A 89 -30.66 -8.87 38.51
C ALA A 89 -29.45 -9.62 37.95
N VAL A 90 -28.75 -10.42 38.78
CA VAL A 90 -27.60 -11.22 38.34
C VAL A 90 -28.03 -12.32 37.36
N VAL A 91 -29.16 -13.00 37.60
CA VAL A 91 -29.68 -14.03 36.68
C VAL A 91 -30.01 -13.42 35.30
N VAL A 92 -30.68 -12.27 35.27
CA VAL A 92 -30.99 -11.57 34.01
C VAL A 92 -29.72 -11.10 33.30
N LEU A 93 -28.73 -10.60 34.05
CA LEU A 93 -27.46 -10.16 33.50
C LEU A 93 -26.70 -11.31 32.82
N VAL A 94 -26.61 -12.49 33.46
CA VAL A 94 -25.92 -13.67 32.90
C VAL A 94 -26.57 -14.14 31.60
N VAL A 95 -27.91 -14.16 31.53
CA VAL A 95 -28.66 -14.54 30.32
C VAL A 95 -28.44 -13.54 29.17
N SER A 96 -28.11 -12.29 29.49
CA SER A 96 -27.94 -11.23 28.49
C SER A 96 -26.56 -11.23 27.81
N ILE A 97 -25.55 -11.94 28.33
CA ILE A 97 -24.20 -11.95 27.76
C ILE A 97 -24.15 -12.92 26.56
N PRO A 98 -23.85 -12.44 25.33
CA PRO A 98 -23.92 -13.26 24.12
C PRO A 98 -22.64 -14.09 23.88
N ILE A 99 -22.26 -14.96 24.83
CA ILE A 99 -21.02 -15.78 24.77
C ILE A 99 -20.98 -16.69 23.53
N ALA A 100 -22.15 -17.17 23.08
CA ALA A 100 -22.26 -18.07 21.94
C ALA A 100 -21.80 -17.44 20.61
N LEU A 101 -21.85 -16.11 20.48
CA LEU A 101 -21.56 -15.42 19.23
C LEU A 101 -20.13 -15.66 18.73
N GLU A 102 -19.14 -15.59 19.63
CA GLU A 102 -17.73 -15.78 19.29
C GLU A 102 -17.42 -17.22 18.82
N ILE A 103 -18.03 -18.20 19.50
CA ILE A 103 -17.87 -19.63 19.18
C ILE A 103 -18.50 -19.96 17.82
N VAL A 104 -19.70 -19.42 17.56
CA VAL A 104 -20.41 -19.64 16.30
C VAL A 104 -19.62 -19.07 15.12
N VAL A 105 -19.09 -17.85 15.24
CA VAL A 105 -18.30 -17.22 14.17
C VAL A 105 -17.02 -18.00 13.90
N THR A 106 -16.27 -18.36 14.94
CA THR A 106 -15.01 -19.12 14.78
C THR A 106 -15.25 -20.49 14.15
N THR A 107 -16.29 -21.19 14.59
CA THR A 107 -16.67 -22.49 14.03
C THR A 107 -17.10 -22.36 12.57
N THR A 108 -17.88 -21.33 12.24
CA THR A 108 -18.33 -21.07 10.86
C THR A 108 -17.15 -20.78 9.94
N LEU A 109 -16.21 -19.93 10.37
CA LEU A 109 -14.99 -19.65 9.59
C LEU A 109 -14.10 -20.90 9.44
N ALA A 110 -13.98 -21.73 10.48
CA ALA A 110 -13.22 -22.98 10.42
C ALA A 110 -13.85 -23.99 9.45
N VAL A 111 -15.18 -24.16 9.48
CA VAL A 111 -15.91 -25.00 8.53
C VAL A 111 -15.78 -24.43 7.11
N GLY A 112 -15.88 -23.11 6.94
CA GLY A 112 -15.67 -22.42 5.67
C GLY A 112 -14.26 -22.67 5.09
N SER A 113 -13.22 -22.57 5.92
CA SER A 113 -11.83 -22.89 5.55
C SER A 113 -11.71 -24.34 5.05
N LYS A 114 -12.32 -25.30 5.76
CA LYS A 114 -12.35 -26.71 5.34
C LYS A 114 -13.08 -26.89 4.00
N HIS A 115 -14.15 -26.15 3.76
CA HIS A 115 -14.88 -26.18 2.49
C HIS A 115 -14.04 -25.61 1.33
N LEU A 116 -13.36 -24.47 1.55
CA LEU A 116 -12.45 -23.85 0.58
C LEU A 116 -11.26 -24.75 0.23
N SER A 117 -10.72 -25.48 1.21
CA SER A 117 -9.63 -26.45 0.99
C SER A 117 -10.01 -27.56 0.01
N LYS A 118 -11.27 -28.02 0.03
CA LYS A 118 -11.78 -28.99 -0.96
C LYS A 118 -11.75 -28.44 -2.39
N HIS A 119 -11.79 -27.12 -2.55
CA HIS A 119 -11.65 -26.41 -3.83
C HIS A 119 -10.21 -25.97 -4.12
N LYS A 120 -9.21 -26.58 -3.48
CA LYS A 120 -7.78 -26.26 -3.63
C LYS A 120 -7.41 -24.83 -3.20
N ILE A 121 -8.22 -24.20 -2.35
CA ILE A 121 -7.94 -22.88 -1.77
C ILE A 121 -7.40 -23.10 -0.35
N ILE A 122 -6.16 -22.71 -0.10
CA ILE A 122 -5.52 -22.85 1.21
C ILE A 122 -5.68 -21.54 1.99
N VAL A 123 -6.38 -21.61 3.11
CA VAL A 123 -6.57 -20.47 4.02
C VAL A 123 -5.62 -20.61 5.21
N THR A 124 -4.61 -19.75 5.28
CA THR A 124 -3.62 -19.75 6.37
C THR A 124 -4.10 -19.02 7.62
N LYS A 125 -5.02 -18.06 7.48
CA LYS A 125 -5.64 -17.29 8.56
C LYS A 125 -7.16 -17.27 8.38
N LEU A 126 -7.93 -17.63 9.41
CA LEU A 126 -9.41 -17.65 9.32
C LEU A 126 -10.00 -16.27 9.01
N SER A 127 -9.36 -15.19 9.48
CA SER A 127 -9.74 -13.81 9.18
C SER A 127 -9.59 -13.46 7.69
N ALA A 128 -8.79 -14.20 6.91
CA ALA A 128 -8.65 -13.95 5.48
C ALA A 128 -9.94 -14.24 4.70
N ILE A 129 -10.79 -15.14 5.19
CA ILE A 129 -12.09 -15.44 4.56
C ILE A 129 -12.99 -14.20 4.62
N GLU A 130 -12.99 -13.50 5.75
CA GLU A 130 -13.69 -12.22 5.87
C GLU A 130 -13.07 -11.17 4.97
N MET A 131 -11.77 -10.93 5.07
CA MET A 131 -11.11 -9.90 4.26
C MET A 131 -11.36 -10.11 2.78
N MET A 132 -11.36 -11.36 2.31
CA MET A 132 -11.67 -11.72 0.93
C MET A 132 -13.11 -11.35 0.53
N SER A 133 -14.07 -11.41 1.45
CA SER A 133 -15.46 -11.01 1.19
C SER A 133 -15.64 -9.50 0.98
N GLY A 134 -14.73 -8.68 1.53
CA GLY A 134 -14.73 -7.23 1.37
C GLY A 134 -13.86 -6.71 0.23
N VAL A 135 -13.21 -7.61 -0.54
CA VAL A 135 -12.34 -7.21 -1.65
C VAL A 135 -13.18 -6.59 -2.76
N ASN A 136 -12.84 -5.37 -3.16
CA ASN A 136 -13.42 -4.67 -4.32
C ASN A 136 -12.41 -4.54 -5.48
N MET A 137 -11.14 -4.87 -5.24
CA MET A 137 -10.07 -4.78 -6.22
C MET A 137 -9.09 -5.95 -6.08
N LEU A 138 -8.89 -6.67 -7.18
CA LEU A 138 -7.92 -7.74 -7.31
C LEU A 138 -6.75 -7.29 -8.19
N CYS A 139 -5.62 -6.99 -7.57
CA CYS A 139 -4.36 -6.76 -8.26
C CYS A 139 -3.68 -8.11 -8.50
N SER A 140 -3.74 -8.61 -9.74
CA SER A 140 -3.15 -9.88 -10.13
C SER A 140 -1.85 -9.66 -10.89
N ASP A 141 -0.80 -10.38 -10.51
CA ASP A 141 0.40 -10.50 -11.35
C ASP A 141 0.03 -11.17 -12.69
N LYS A 142 0.68 -10.78 -13.79
CA LYS A 142 0.46 -11.38 -15.10
C LYS A 142 1.06 -12.79 -15.14
N THR A 143 2.36 -12.88 -14.89
CA THR A 143 3.13 -14.10 -15.15
C THR A 143 2.79 -15.17 -14.12
N GLY A 144 2.30 -16.31 -14.57
CA GLY A 144 1.98 -17.45 -13.71
C GLY A 144 0.65 -17.36 -12.96
N THR A 145 0.01 -16.18 -12.90
CA THR A 145 -1.36 -16.05 -12.37
C THR A 145 -2.37 -15.91 -13.52
N LEU A 146 -2.29 -14.85 -14.34
CA LEU A 146 -3.16 -14.68 -15.51
C LEU A 146 -2.73 -15.53 -16.70
N THR A 147 -1.45 -15.91 -16.75
CA THR A 147 -0.89 -16.75 -17.79
C THR A 147 -0.47 -18.11 -17.27
N LEU A 148 -0.26 -19.05 -18.19
CA LEU A 148 0.21 -20.39 -17.85
C LEU A 148 1.69 -20.41 -17.41
N ASN A 149 2.43 -19.31 -17.60
CA ASN A 149 3.88 -19.26 -17.45
C ASN A 149 4.59 -20.41 -18.19
N LYS A 150 4.01 -20.75 -19.35
CA LYS A 150 4.52 -21.74 -20.29
C LYS A 150 4.75 -20.99 -21.59
N MET A 151 5.96 -20.44 -21.72
CA MET A 151 6.34 -19.76 -22.95
C MET A 151 6.24 -20.75 -24.11
N GLU A 152 5.69 -20.33 -25.25
CA GLU A 152 5.58 -21.15 -26.45
C GLU A 152 6.30 -20.44 -27.60
N ILE A 153 7.27 -21.12 -28.22
CA ILE A 153 7.92 -20.63 -29.44
C ILE A 153 6.90 -20.64 -30.58
N GLN A 154 6.83 -19.54 -31.34
CA GLN A 154 6.00 -19.48 -32.53
C GLN A 154 6.83 -19.90 -33.76
N GLU A 155 6.16 -20.41 -34.80
CA GLU A 155 6.81 -20.80 -36.06
C GLU A 155 7.39 -19.60 -36.84
N GLN A 156 6.90 -18.40 -36.54
CA GLN A 156 7.26 -17.18 -37.24
C GLN A 156 8.64 -16.68 -36.76
N CYS A 157 9.67 -16.87 -37.57
CA CYS A 157 11.01 -16.32 -37.37
C CYS A 157 11.36 -15.34 -38.48
N PHE A 158 11.99 -14.22 -38.11
CA PHE A 158 12.46 -13.22 -39.06
C PHE A 158 13.97 -13.27 -39.12
N THR A 159 14.54 -13.49 -40.31
CA THR A 159 15.98 -13.61 -40.54
C THR A 159 16.45 -12.50 -41.47
N PHE A 160 17.68 -12.02 -41.27
CA PHE A 160 18.23 -10.85 -41.98
C PHE A 160 19.43 -11.20 -42.87
N GLU A 161 19.81 -12.48 -42.92
CA GLU A 161 20.87 -13.00 -43.78
C GLU A 161 20.36 -14.20 -44.58
N GLU A 162 20.78 -14.29 -45.84
CA GLU A 162 20.47 -15.42 -46.71
C GLU A 162 21.07 -16.72 -46.16
N GLY A 163 20.24 -17.75 -45.99
CA GLY A 163 20.64 -19.07 -45.48
C GLY A 163 20.38 -19.31 -43.99
N ASN A 164 19.92 -18.29 -43.25
CA ASN A 164 19.43 -18.49 -41.88
C ASN A 164 17.94 -18.85 -41.89
N ASP A 165 17.64 -20.03 -41.35
CA ASP A 165 16.28 -20.51 -41.08
C ASP A 165 15.97 -20.47 -39.58
N LEU A 166 14.71 -20.76 -39.21
CA LEU A 166 14.30 -20.93 -37.81
C LEU A 166 15.19 -21.98 -37.08
N LYS A 167 15.50 -23.10 -37.74
CA LYS A 167 16.33 -24.17 -37.15
C LYS A 167 17.74 -23.67 -36.84
N SER A 168 18.41 -23.04 -37.82
CA SER A 168 19.75 -22.48 -37.65
C SER A 168 19.78 -21.42 -36.55
N THR A 169 18.75 -20.56 -36.50
CA THR A 169 18.62 -19.51 -35.47
C THR A 169 18.40 -20.09 -34.08
N LEU A 170 17.62 -21.17 -33.96
CA LEU A 170 17.42 -21.90 -32.70
C LEU A 170 18.71 -22.54 -32.20
N VAL A 171 19.51 -23.14 -33.09
CA VAL A 171 20.82 -23.69 -32.75
C VAL A 171 21.76 -22.58 -32.26
N LEU A 172 21.84 -21.44 -32.96
CA LEU A 172 22.63 -20.28 -32.50
C LEU A 172 22.15 -19.74 -31.13
N ALA A 173 20.84 -19.72 -30.88
CA ALA A 173 20.29 -19.32 -29.59
C ALA A 173 20.58 -20.34 -28.47
N ALA A 174 20.62 -21.63 -28.79
CA ALA A 174 21.00 -22.70 -27.87
C ALA A 174 22.49 -22.64 -27.52
N LEU A 175 23.34 -22.35 -28.52
CA LEU A 175 24.78 -22.14 -28.38
C LEU A 175 25.12 -20.90 -27.53
N ALA A 176 24.25 -19.88 -27.53
CA ALA A 176 24.32 -18.72 -26.63
C ALA A 176 23.78 -19.02 -25.21
N ALA A 177 23.47 -20.27 -24.92
CA ALA A 177 23.12 -20.82 -23.61
C ALA A 177 24.11 -21.94 -23.22
N LYS A 178 23.96 -22.47 -22.01
CA LYS A 178 24.62 -23.72 -21.63
C LYS A 178 23.68 -24.90 -21.89
N TRP A 179 23.80 -25.52 -23.06
CA TRP A 179 22.78 -26.45 -23.58
C TRP A 179 22.71 -27.83 -22.90
N ARG A 180 23.78 -28.26 -22.20
CA ARG A 180 23.80 -29.50 -21.40
C ARG A 180 23.54 -29.28 -19.91
N GLU A 181 23.42 -28.02 -19.48
CA GLU A 181 23.03 -27.67 -18.11
C GLU A 181 21.52 -27.39 -18.03
N PRO A 182 20.89 -27.56 -16.86
CA PRO A 182 19.49 -27.21 -16.71
C PRO A 182 19.26 -25.72 -17.05
N PRO A 183 18.23 -25.40 -17.86
CA PRO A 183 17.94 -24.03 -18.26
C PRO A 183 17.62 -23.16 -17.03
N ARG A 184 18.14 -21.93 -17.03
CA ARG A 184 17.98 -20.98 -15.91
C ARG A 184 16.75 -20.09 -16.06
N ASP A 185 16.20 -19.95 -17.26
CA ASP A 185 15.02 -19.14 -17.55
C ASP A 185 14.01 -19.86 -18.47
N ALA A 186 12.80 -19.31 -18.56
CA ALA A 186 11.73 -19.87 -19.38
C ALA A 186 12.02 -19.80 -20.89
N LEU A 187 12.82 -18.81 -21.33
CA LEU A 187 13.19 -18.67 -22.74
C LEU A 187 14.22 -19.72 -23.15
N ASP A 188 15.26 -19.95 -22.36
CA ASP A 188 16.26 -21.00 -22.60
C ASP A 188 15.62 -22.37 -22.54
N THR A 189 14.67 -22.59 -21.62
CA THR A 189 13.92 -23.86 -21.57
C THR A 189 13.24 -24.16 -22.90
N MET A 190 12.66 -23.15 -23.55
CA MET A 190 12.00 -23.31 -24.84
C MET A 190 12.99 -23.44 -25.99
N VAL A 191 14.03 -22.62 -26.02
CA VAL A 191 15.07 -22.69 -27.05
C VAL A 191 15.76 -24.05 -27.03
N LEU A 192 16.18 -24.53 -25.86
CA LEU A 192 16.85 -25.83 -25.72
C LEU A 192 15.91 -27.02 -25.97
N GLY A 193 14.61 -26.85 -25.73
CA GLY A 193 13.61 -27.87 -26.05
C GLY A 193 13.28 -27.96 -27.53
N ALA A 194 13.43 -26.87 -28.28
CA ALA A 194 13.11 -26.80 -29.71
C ALA A 194 14.32 -26.94 -30.63
N ALA A 195 15.53 -26.63 -30.15
CA ALA A 195 16.77 -26.72 -30.92
C ALA A 195 17.27 -28.16 -31.05
N ASP A 196 18.01 -28.43 -32.13
CA ASP A 196 18.76 -29.69 -32.29
C ASP A 196 20.04 -29.63 -31.44
N LEU A 197 20.01 -30.31 -30.29
CA LEU A 197 21.13 -30.33 -29.35
C LEU A 197 22.32 -31.15 -29.85
N ASP A 198 22.10 -32.11 -30.75
CA ASP A 198 23.18 -32.92 -31.32
C ASP A 198 24.03 -32.07 -32.26
N GLU A 199 23.43 -31.09 -32.94
CA GLU A 199 24.16 -30.11 -33.73
C GLU A 199 25.05 -29.22 -32.84
N CYS A 200 24.57 -28.87 -31.64
CA CYS A 200 25.31 -28.04 -30.69
C CYS A 200 26.59 -28.72 -30.17
N ASP A 201 26.62 -30.04 -30.08
CA ASP A 201 27.79 -30.80 -29.61
C ASP A 201 28.98 -30.76 -30.58
N ASN A 202 28.75 -30.34 -31.83
CA ASN A 202 29.83 -30.06 -32.78
C ASN A 202 30.63 -28.80 -32.40
N TYR A 203 30.18 -28.03 -31.41
CA TYR A 203 30.84 -26.83 -30.94
C TYR A 203 31.42 -27.02 -29.53
N GLN A 204 32.50 -26.31 -29.25
CA GLN A 204 33.09 -26.22 -27.92
C GLN A 204 32.95 -24.81 -27.38
N GLN A 205 32.24 -24.66 -26.26
CA GLN A 205 32.09 -23.38 -25.58
C GLN A 205 33.34 -23.08 -24.74
N LEU A 206 34.05 -22.00 -25.08
CA LEU A 206 35.24 -21.55 -24.37
C LEU A 206 34.90 -20.61 -23.21
N ASN A 207 33.96 -19.71 -23.45
CA ASN A 207 33.54 -18.71 -22.48
C ASN A 207 32.03 -18.50 -22.57
N PHE A 208 31.40 -18.26 -21.43
CA PHE A 208 29.97 -18.00 -21.32
C PHE A 208 29.72 -16.84 -20.36
N VAL A 209 28.99 -15.84 -20.84
CA VAL A 209 28.54 -14.69 -20.06
C VAL A 209 27.04 -14.84 -19.81
N PRO A 210 26.61 -15.06 -18.55
CA PRO A 210 25.20 -15.23 -18.21
C PRO A 210 24.41 -13.93 -18.37
N PHE A 211 23.08 -14.06 -18.35
CA PHE A 211 22.18 -12.92 -18.54
C PHE A 211 22.38 -11.87 -17.45
N ASP A 212 22.53 -10.62 -17.87
CA ASP A 212 22.63 -9.48 -16.97
C ASP A 212 21.47 -8.51 -17.24
N PRO A 213 20.64 -8.15 -16.24
CA PRO A 213 19.53 -7.21 -16.42
C PRO A 213 19.91 -5.83 -16.96
N THR A 214 21.17 -5.40 -16.77
CA THR A 214 21.65 -4.11 -17.27
C THR A 214 21.99 -4.18 -18.76
N THR A 215 22.66 -5.26 -19.21
CA THR A 215 23.02 -5.47 -20.62
C THR A 215 21.91 -6.17 -21.42
N LYS A 216 20.96 -6.83 -20.75
CA LYS A 216 19.81 -7.57 -21.30
C LYS A 216 20.17 -8.58 -22.39
N ARG A 217 21.33 -9.23 -22.29
CA ARG A 217 21.78 -10.28 -23.23
C ARG A 217 22.63 -11.36 -22.55
N THR A 218 22.74 -12.51 -23.19
CA THR A 218 23.76 -13.54 -22.91
C THR A 218 24.74 -13.60 -24.08
N ALA A 219 25.96 -14.04 -23.82
CA ALA A 219 26.96 -14.22 -24.87
C ALA A 219 27.80 -15.47 -24.62
N ALA A 220 28.24 -16.12 -25.69
CA ALA A 220 29.14 -17.25 -25.61
C ALA A 220 30.20 -17.17 -26.72
N THR A 221 31.42 -17.57 -26.39
CA THR A 221 32.51 -17.73 -27.36
C THR A 221 32.67 -19.21 -27.67
N LEU A 222 32.61 -19.57 -28.94
CA LEU A 222 32.57 -20.95 -29.42
C LEU A 222 33.70 -21.23 -30.41
N VAL A 223 34.10 -22.49 -30.46
CA VAL A 223 34.96 -23.04 -31.51
C VAL A 223 34.26 -24.23 -32.14
N ASN A 224 34.12 -24.21 -33.46
CA ASN A 224 33.61 -25.34 -34.21
C ASN A 224 34.65 -26.46 -34.22
N ARG A 225 34.29 -27.66 -33.74
CA ARG A 225 35.22 -28.80 -33.66
C ARG A 225 35.59 -29.38 -35.02
N ARG A 226 34.75 -29.20 -36.04
CA ARG A 226 35.00 -29.68 -37.41
C ARG A 226 35.88 -28.73 -38.22
N THR A 227 35.61 -27.42 -38.14
CA THR A 227 36.28 -26.42 -38.98
C THR A 227 37.40 -25.69 -38.25
N GLY A 228 37.41 -25.71 -36.92
CA GLY A 228 38.31 -24.90 -36.09
C GLY A 228 37.96 -23.41 -36.04
N GLU A 229 36.86 -22.99 -36.68
CA GLU A 229 36.39 -21.60 -36.71
C GLU A 229 35.99 -21.14 -35.31
N LYS A 230 36.51 -20.00 -34.89
CA LYS A 230 36.16 -19.35 -33.63
C LYS A 230 35.21 -18.18 -33.91
N PHE A 231 34.06 -18.17 -33.25
CA PHE A 231 33.07 -17.10 -33.35
C PHE A 231 32.36 -16.88 -32.01
N ASP A 232 31.73 -15.72 -31.87
CA ASP A 232 30.92 -15.35 -30.73
C ASP A 232 29.44 -15.35 -31.13
N VAL A 233 28.59 -15.78 -30.21
CA VAL A 233 27.14 -15.74 -30.35
C VAL A 233 26.53 -14.99 -29.17
N THR A 234 25.44 -14.28 -29.42
CA THR A 234 24.71 -13.56 -28.38
C THR A 234 23.21 -13.65 -28.64
N LYS A 235 22.43 -13.67 -27.58
CA LYS A 235 20.97 -13.53 -27.63
C LYS A 235 20.51 -12.53 -26.57
N GLY A 236 19.46 -11.78 -26.87
CA GLY A 236 18.99 -10.78 -25.92
C GLY A 236 17.84 -9.94 -26.43
N ALA A 237 17.59 -8.85 -25.71
CA ALA A 237 16.57 -7.88 -26.09
C ALA A 237 16.86 -7.31 -27.48
N PRO A 238 15.87 -7.25 -28.40
CA PRO A 238 16.12 -6.86 -29.78
C PRO A 238 16.82 -5.52 -29.97
N HIS A 239 16.41 -4.50 -29.21
CA HIS A 239 17.02 -3.16 -29.25
C HIS A 239 18.51 -3.16 -28.83
N VAL A 240 18.91 -4.05 -27.92
CA VAL A 240 20.31 -4.16 -27.50
C VAL A 240 21.13 -4.85 -28.58
N ILE A 241 20.62 -5.95 -29.13
CA ILE A 241 21.34 -6.68 -30.17
C ILE A 241 21.47 -5.81 -31.42
N LEU A 242 20.42 -5.08 -31.80
CA LEU A 242 20.42 -4.15 -32.93
C LEU A 242 21.54 -3.11 -32.86
N GLN A 243 21.82 -2.56 -31.66
CA GLN A 243 22.90 -1.59 -31.44
C GLN A 243 24.32 -2.19 -31.57
N MET A 244 24.44 -3.52 -31.59
CA MET A 244 25.74 -4.19 -31.72
C MET A 244 26.05 -4.56 -33.18
N VAL A 245 25.04 -4.64 -34.04
CA VAL A 245 25.18 -5.14 -35.42
C VAL A 245 25.86 -4.10 -36.30
N HIS A 246 26.73 -4.55 -37.20
CA HIS A 246 27.48 -3.66 -38.09
C HIS A 246 26.62 -2.93 -39.12
N ASN A 247 25.50 -3.52 -39.57
CA ASN A 247 24.57 -2.95 -40.55
C ASN A 247 23.32 -2.34 -39.88
N GLN A 248 23.47 -1.82 -38.66
CA GLN A 248 22.38 -1.27 -37.86
C GLN A 248 21.48 -0.34 -38.68
N ASP A 249 22.05 0.63 -39.40
CA ASP A 249 21.27 1.66 -40.11
C ASP A 249 20.41 1.10 -41.26
N GLU A 250 20.80 -0.04 -41.84
CA GLU A 250 20.05 -0.67 -42.94
C GLU A 250 18.86 -1.48 -42.43
N ILE A 251 19.03 -2.19 -41.30
CA ILE A 251 18.00 -3.10 -40.75
C ILE A 251 17.15 -2.46 -39.66
N ASN A 252 17.49 -1.26 -39.17
CA ASN A 252 16.83 -0.64 -38.01
C ASN A 252 15.32 -0.52 -38.20
N ASP A 253 14.89 0.11 -39.29
CA ASP A 253 13.47 0.40 -39.54
C ASP A 253 12.66 -0.90 -39.69
N GLU A 254 13.22 -1.91 -40.36
CA GLU A 254 12.60 -3.22 -40.52
C GLU A 254 12.47 -3.96 -39.19
N VAL A 255 13.54 -4.00 -38.39
CA VAL A 255 13.58 -4.66 -37.08
C VAL A 255 12.59 -4.00 -36.12
N VAL A 256 12.57 -2.66 -36.06
CA VAL A 256 11.64 -1.91 -35.19
C VAL A 256 10.19 -2.18 -35.58
N ASP A 257 9.86 -2.13 -36.88
CA ASP A 257 8.52 -2.42 -37.36
C ASP A 257 8.07 -3.87 -37.08
N ILE A 258 8.98 -4.85 -37.21
CA ILE A 258 8.70 -6.25 -36.83
C ILE A 258 8.41 -6.36 -35.33
N ILE A 259 9.24 -5.74 -34.49
CA ILE A 259 9.06 -5.77 -33.03
C ILE A 259 7.73 -5.14 -32.64
N ASP A 260 7.38 -3.99 -33.21
CA ASP A 260 6.13 -3.29 -32.88
C ASP A 260 4.91 -4.09 -33.35
N ARG A 261 4.94 -4.69 -34.55
CA ARG A 261 3.88 -5.59 -35.05
C ARG A 261 3.70 -6.82 -34.16
N LEU A 262 4.79 -7.41 -33.68
CA LEU A 262 4.74 -8.58 -32.81
C LEU A 262 4.30 -8.20 -31.39
N ALA A 263 4.77 -7.08 -30.86
CA ALA A 263 4.38 -6.56 -29.55
C ALA A 263 2.89 -6.20 -29.52
N ALA A 264 2.34 -5.67 -30.62
CA ALA A 264 0.90 -5.44 -30.78
C ALA A 264 0.06 -6.73 -30.76
N ARG A 265 0.68 -7.88 -30.98
CA ARG A 265 0.06 -9.22 -30.86
C ARG A 265 0.41 -9.91 -29.52
N GLY A 266 1.09 -9.22 -28.60
CA GLY A 266 1.50 -9.77 -27.31
C GLY A 266 2.65 -10.77 -27.40
N ILE A 267 3.33 -10.81 -28.54
CA ILE A 267 4.44 -11.73 -28.82
C ILE A 267 5.73 -11.08 -28.36
N ARG A 268 6.48 -11.81 -27.53
CA ARG A 268 7.81 -11.43 -27.07
C ARG A 268 8.87 -11.81 -28.09
N CYS A 269 9.79 -10.88 -28.35
CA CYS A 269 10.86 -11.07 -29.31
C CYS A 269 12.20 -11.29 -28.59
N LEU A 270 13.03 -12.19 -29.13
CA LEU A 270 14.42 -12.42 -28.71
C LEU A 270 15.29 -12.43 -29.97
N SER A 271 16.23 -11.49 -30.06
CA SER A 271 17.15 -11.44 -31.19
C SER A 271 18.39 -12.27 -30.92
N VAL A 272 18.91 -12.89 -31.96
CA VAL A 272 20.13 -13.70 -31.96
C VAL A 272 21.11 -13.11 -32.96
N ALA A 273 22.38 -13.02 -32.58
CA ALA A 273 23.45 -12.54 -33.45
C ALA A 273 24.71 -13.40 -33.34
N LYS A 274 25.45 -13.49 -34.44
CA LYS A 274 26.73 -14.21 -34.59
C LYS A 274 27.81 -13.22 -35.06
N THR A 275 29.06 -13.42 -34.67
CA THR A 275 30.20 -12.72 -35.30
C THR A 275 30.74 -13.41 -36.55
N ASP A 276 31.16 -12.60 -37.51
CA ASP A 276 31.90 -13.00 -38.72
C ASP A 276 33.41 -13.21 -38.39
N GLU A 277 34.20 -13.75 -39.32
CA GLU A 277 35.66 -13.97 -39.18
C GLU A 277 36.43 -12.69 -38.80
N LYS A 278 35.88 -11.52 -39.16
CA LYS A 278 36.43 -10.19 -38.85
C LYS A 278 35.98 -9.65 -37.48
N GLY A 279 35.21 -10.42 -36.70
CA GLY A 279 34.70 -10.03 -35.39
C GLY A 279 33.55 -9.01 -35.41
N ARG A 280 32.92 -8.78 -36.58
CA ARG A 280 31.74 -7.91 -36.71
C ARG A 280 30.49 -8.69 -36.36
N TRP A 281 29.52 -8.07 -35.69
CA TRP A 281 28.25 -8.71 -35.34
C TRP A 281 27.24 -8.63 -36.48
N HIS A 282 26.56 -9.74 -36.73
CA HIS A 282 25.52 -9.94 -37.73
C HIS A 282 24.27 -10.51 -37.03
N MET A 283 23.09 -9.92 -37.29
CA MET A 283 21.84 -10.40 -36.71
C MET A 283 21.36 -11.64 -37.48
N ALA A 284 21.38 -12.80 -36.83
CA ALA A 284 20.94 -14.05 -37.45
C ALA A 284 19.42 -14.08 -37.61
N GLY A 285 18.69 -13.69 -36.57
CA GLY A 285 17.23 -13.59 -36.62
C GLY A 285 16.56 -13.20 -35.31
N ILE A 286 15.24 -13.05 -35.37
CA ILE A 286 14.35 -12.78 -34.24
C ILE A 286 13.49 -14.02 -34.00
N LEU A 287 13.66 -14.61 -32.83
CA LEU A 287 12.80 -15.66 -32.29
C LEU A 287 11.61 -15.04 -31.58
N THR A 288 10.46 -15.69 -31.69
CA THR A 288 9.18 -15.18 -31.19
C THR A 288 8.58 -16.13 -30.17
N PHE A 289 8.08 -15.58 -29.07
CA PHE A 289 7.55 -16.34 -27.95
C PHE A 289 6.21 -15.76 -27.50
N LEU A 290 5.28 -16.62 -27.14
CA LEU A 290 3.98 -16.24 -26.59
C LEU A 290 3.81 -16.82 -25.19
N ASP A 291 3.29 -16.03 -24.25
CA ASP A 291 2.86 -16.51 -22.93
C ASP A 291 1.32 -16.59 -22.94
N PRO A 292 0.73 -17.76 -23.21
CA PRO A 292 -0.71 -17.86 -23.39
C PRO A 292 -1.47 -17.59 -22.08
N PRO A 293 -2.60 -16.85 -22.15
CA PRO A 293 -3.47 -16.68 -20.99
C PRO A 293 -4.08 -18.03 -20.58
N ARG A 294 -4.40 -18.19 -19.30
CA ARG A 294 -5.12 -19.41 -18.88
C ARG A 294 -6.53 -19.42 -19.48
N PRO A 295 -7.07 -20.59 -19.84
CA PRO A 295 -8.39 -20.68 -20.48
C PRO A 295 -9.54 -20.17 -19.60
N ASP A 296 -9.37 -20.24 -18.28
CA ASP A 296 -10.33 -19.80 -17.27
C ASP A 296 -10.19 -18.32 -16.87
N THR A 297 -9.05 -17.67 -17.19
CA THR A 297 -8.77 -16.29 -16.75
C THR A 297 -9.79 -15.30 -17.27
N LYS A 298 -10.16 -15.37 -18.55
CA LYS A 298 -11.12 -14.44 -19.16
C LYS A 298 -12.49 -14.52 -18.50
N GLU A 299 -12.96 -15.73 -18.23
CA GLU A 299 -14.23 -15.97 -17.55
C GLU A 299 -14.16 -15.55 -16.07
N THR A 300 -13.04 -15.82 -15.40
CA THR A 300 -12.84 -15.40 -14.01
C THR A 300 -12.89 -13.89 -13.87
N ILE A 301 -12.22 -13.15 -14.77
CA ILE A 301 -12.28 -11.67 -14.81
C ILE A 301 -13.70 -11.17 -15.03
N ARG A 302 -14.44 -11.81 -15.95
CA ARG A 302 -15.85 -11.49 -16.22
C ARG A 302 -16.68 -11.64 -14.96
N ARG A 303 -16.59 -12.80 -14.28
CA ARG A 303 -17.31 -13.09 -13.04
C ARG A 303 -16.91 -12.17 -11.89
N SER A 304 -15.62 -11.88 -11.74
CA SER A 304 -15.13 -10.93 -10.73
C SER A 304 -15.80 -9.57 -10.89
N LYS A 305 -15.89 -9.05 -12.13
CA LYS A 305 -16.60 -7.80 -12.42
C LYS A 305 -18.09 -7.89 -12.10
N GLU A 306 -18.75 -9.01 -12.37
CA GLU A 306 -20.17 -9.24 -11.98
C GLU A 306 -20.37 -9.17 -10.47
N TYR A 307 -19.39 -9.65 -9.69
CA TYR A 307 -19.40 -9.56 -8.23
C TYR A 307 -18.92 -8.21 -7.67
N GLY A 308 -18.65 -7.23 -8.53
CA GLY A 308 -18.18 -5.90 -8.11
C GLY A 308 -16.70 -5.84 -7.73
N VAL A 309 -15.91 -6.85 -8.11
CA VAL A 309 -14.46 -6.89 -7.92
C VAL A 309 -13.75 -6.49 -9.21
N ASP A 310 -13.13 -5.32 -9.23
CA ASP A 310 -12.34 -4.89 -10.37
C ASP A 310 -11.00 -5.64 -10.41
N VAL A 311 -10.55 -6.06 -11.60
CA VAL A 311 -9.30 -6.82 -11.76
C VAL A 311 -8.26 -5.95 -12.46
N LYS A 312 -7.10 -5.77 -11.83
CA LYS A 312 -5.97 -5.02 -12.40
C LYS A 312 -4.79 -5.95 -12.61
N MET A 313 -4.20 -5.89 -13.81
CA MET A 313 -2.97 -6.61 -14.13
C MET A 313 -1.76 -5.80 -13.67
N ILE A 314 -0.84 -6.44 -12.96
CA ILE A 314 0.49 -5.93 -12.65
C ILE A 314 1.48 -6.72 -13.50
N THR A 315 2.36 -6.03 -14.23
CA THR A 315 3.38 -6.70 -15.06
C THR A 315 4.61 -5.82 -15.25
N GLY A 316 5.77 -6.46 -15.41
CA GLY A 316 7.03 -5.83 -15.82
C GLY A 316 7.30 -5.88 -17.33
N ASP A 317 6.36 -6.41 -18.12
CA ASP A 317 6.48 -6.47 -19.58
C ASP A 317 6.37 -5.08 -20.23
N HIS A 318 6.75 -5.01 -21.50
CA HIS A 318 6.59 -3.80 -22.29
C HIS A 318 5.11 -3.38 -22.40
N LEU A 319 4.83 -2.08 -22.39
CA LEU A 319 3.45 -1.54 -22.34
C LEU A 319 2.56 -2.08 -23.47
N LEU A 320 3.11 -2.26 -24.67
CA LEU A 320 2.36 -2.81 -25.82
C LEU A 320 1.88 -4.25 -25.56
N ILE A 321 2.74 -5.10 -25.01
CA ILE A 321 2.42 -6.49 -24.65
C ILE A 321 1.36 -6.50 -23.54
N ALA A 322 1.53 -5.65 -22.53
CA ALA A 322 0.57 -5.52 -21.43
C ALA A 322 -0.83 -5.09 -21.93
N LYS A 323 -0.90 -4.10 -22.83
CA LYS A 323 -2.16 -3.64 -23.44
C LYS A 323 -2.83 -4.74 -24.26
N GLU A 324 -2.05 -5.51 -25.01
CA GLU A 324 -2.59 -6.60 -25.80
C GLU A 324 -3.08 -7.74 -24.92
N MET A 325 -2.35 -8.11 -23.87
CA MET A 325 -2.82 -9.08 -22.88
C MET A 325 -4.12 -8.61 -22.20
N CYS A 326 -4.24 -7.32 -21.88
CA CYS A 326 -5.50 -6.76 -21.40
C CYS A 326 -6.63 -6.94 -22.42
N ARG A 327 -6.37 -6.65 -23.71
CA ARG A 327 -7.34 -6.84 -24.80
C ARG A 327 -7.78 -8.31 -24.93
N MET A 328 -6.84 -9.25 -24.89
CA MET A 328 -7.12 -10.69 -24.96
C MET A 328 -7.99 -11.16 -23.78
N LEU A 329 -7.69 -10.67 -22.57
CA LEU A 329 -8.39 -11.00 -21.33
C LEU A 329 -9.68 -10.19 -21.11
N ASN A 330 -10.03 -9.27 -22.02
CA ASN A 330 -11.16 -8.35 -21.89
C ASN A 330 -11.08 -7.48 -20.61
N LEU A 331 -9.85 -7.15 -20.22
CA LEU A 331 -9.54 -6.09 -19.27
C LEU A 331 -9.53 -4.78 -20.04
N ASP A 332 -10.08 -3.74 -19.43
CA ASP A 332 -10.08 -2.43 -20.07
C ASP A 332 -8.66 -1.83 -19.96
N PRO A 333 -7.93 -1.67 -21.08
CA PRO A 333 -6.56 -1.17 -21.07
C PRO A 333 -6.47 0.32 -20.70
N ASN A 334 -7.59 1.04 -20.79
CA ASN A 334 -7.69 2.47 -20.47
C ASN A 334 -8.35 2.72 -19.10
N ASN A 335 -8.80 1.66 -18.42
CA ASN A 335 -9.31 1.76 -17.06
C ASN A 335 -8.13 1.80 -16.06
N HIS A 336 -7.32 2.85 -16.21
CA HIS A 336 -6.37 3.27 -15.20
C HIS A 336 -7.17 3.64 -13.95
N LEU A 337 -6.95 2.93 -12.84
CA LEU A 337 -7.53 3.37 -11.57
C LEU A 337 -6.80 4.65 -11.15
N GLY A 338 -7.53 5.74 -11.30
CA GLY A 338 -7.27 6.99 -10.63
C GLY A 338 -8.42 7.91 -10.97
N LEU A 339 -9.07 8.48 -9.96
CA LEU A 339 -9.41 9.90 -10.05
C LEU A 339 -8.35 10.57 -10.92
N ALA A 340 -8.72 11.08 -12.09
CA ALA A 340 -7.83 11.64 -13.12
C ALA A 340 -6.48 11.98 -12.49
N GLN A 341 -5.44 11.13 -12.66
CA GLN A 341 -4.25 11.16 -11.80
C GLN A 341 -3.74 12.59 -11.74
N LEU A 342 -4.13 13.30 -10.68
CA LEU A 342 -3.61 14.61 -10.43
C LEU A 342 -2.15 14.32 -10.13
N PRO A 343 -1.20 14.87 -10.90
CA PRO A 343 0.21 14.74 -10.59
C PRO A 343 0.39 14.98 -9.10
N GLN A 344 1.27 14.22 -8.44
CA GLN A 344 1.47 14.32 -6.98
C GLN A 344 1.58 15.78 -6.52
N GLY A 345 2.21 16.64 -7.34
CA GLY A 345 2.28 18.07 -7.07
C GLY A 345 0.97 18.83 -7.10
N LYS A 346 0.03 18.49 -7.99
CA LYS A 346 -1.32 19.09 -7.96
C LYS A 346 -2.11 18.66 -6.73
N LEU A 347 -1.95 17.42 -6.26
CA LEU A 347 -2.62 16.92 -5.05
C LEU A 347 -2.15 17.68 -3.80
N VAL A 348 -0.85 17.91 -3.67
CA VAL A 348 -0.27 18.68 -2.55
C VAL A 348 -0.78 20.12 -2.57
N THR A 349 -0.80 20.77 -3.73
CA THR A 349 -1.33 22.13 -3.87
C THR A 349 -2.84 22.19 -3.60
N MET A 350 -3.60 21.16 -4.00
CA MET A 350 -5.04 21.02 -3.71
C MET A 350 -5.29 20.92 -2.20
N LEU A 351 -4.48 20.14 -1.49
CA LEU A 351 -4.58 19.98 -0.04
C LEU A 351 -4.28 21.30 0.68
N TYR A 352 -3.23 22.02 0.27
CA TYR A 352 -2.92 23.36 0.78
C TYR A 352 -4.10 24.34 0.62
N LEU A 353 -4.68 24.40 -0.58
CA LEU A 353 -5.81 25.29 -0.86
C LEU A 353 -7.04 24.92 -0.02
N LYS A 354 -7.34 23.62 0.07
CA LYS A 354 -8.45 23.11 0.88
C LYS A 354 -8.29 23.48 2.36
N ILE A 355 -7.11 23.24 2.94
CA ILE A 355 -6.83 23.55 4.36
C ILE A 355 -7.02 25.05 4.60
N SER A 356 -6.40 25.89 3.75
CA SER A 356 -6.50 27.35 3.86
C SER A 356 -7.96 27.83 3.85
N ILE A 357 -8.76 27.39 2.88
CA ILE A 357 -10.18 27.80 2.79
C ILE A 357 -10.99 27.27 3.98
N SER A 358 -10.81 26.00 4.33
CA SER A 358 -11.56 25.33 5.42
C SER A 358 -11.31 25.99 6.77
N ASP A 359 -10.07 26.34 7.09
CA ASP A 359 -9.70 26.92 8.38
C ASP A 359 -10.30 28.32 8.54
N PHE A 360 -10.23 29.15 7.48
CA PHE A 360 -10.84 30.47 7.49
C PHE A 360 -12.36 30.40 7.61
N LEU A 361 -13.04 29.53 6.85
CA LEU A 361 -14.49 29.36 6.94
C LEU A 361 -14.94 28.84 8.32
N THR A 362 -14.15 27.94 8.92
CA THR A 362 -14.40 27.42 10.27
C THR A 362 -14.31 28.52 11.32
N LEU A 363 -13.35 29.45 11.21
CA LEU A 363 -13.23 30.61 12.09
C LEU A 363 -14.48 31.50 12.05
N PHE A 364 -15.13 31.60 10.89
CA PHE A 364 -16.39 32.35 10.77
C PHE A 364 -17.58 31.63 11.42
N SER A 365 -17.64 30.29 11.32
CA SER A 365 -18.70 29.50 11.96
C SER A 365 -18.56 29.46 13.49
N SER A 366 -17.33 29.43 14.02
CA SER A 366 -17.08 29.42 15.47
C SER A 366 -17.49 30.72 16.17
N ARG A 367 -17.50 31.84 15.45
CA ARG A 367 -17.94 33.15 15.98
C ARG A 367 -19.42 33.22 16.34
N THR A 368 -20.27 32.37 15.76
CA THR A 368 -21.74 32.51 15.82
C THR A 368 -22.41 31.61 16.87
N GLY A 369 -21.63 30.82 17.64
CA GLY A 369 -22.16 29.98 18.72
C GLY A 369 -23.29 29.06 18.24
N GLY A 370 -24.42 29.06 18.95
CA GLY A 370 -25.62 28.25 18.62
C GLY A 370 -26.46 28.76 17.45
N HIS A 371 -26.10 29.88 16.82
CA HIS A 371 -26.82 30.43 15.67
C HIS A 371 -26.12 30.13 14.35
N PHE A 372 -26.91 30.18 13.27
CA PHE A 372 -26.39 30.10 11.90
C PHE A 372 -25.45 31.28 11.59
N PHE A 373 -24.49 31.04 10.71
CA PHE A 373 -23.50 32.04 10.30
C PHE A 373 -24.10 33.40 9.89
N PHE A 374 -25.25 33.41 9.19
CA PHE A 374 -25.90 34.62 8.69
C PHE A 374 -26.42 35.58 9.78
N HIS A 375 -26.47 35.13 11.04
CA HIS A 375 -27.06 35.91 12.12
C HIS A 375 -26.15 37.06 12.62
N MET A 376 -24.83 36.94 12.46
CA MET A 376 -23.89 37.94 12.95
C MET A 376 -22.86 38.33 11.88
N ALA A 377 -22.99 39.54 11.35
CA ALA A 377 -22.06 40.05 10.36
C ALA A 377 -20.64 40.20 10.96
N PRO A 378 -19.59 39.77 10.25
CA PRO A 378 -18.21 39.97 10.69
C PRO A 378 -17.82 41.45 10.68
N SER A 379 -16.84 41.83 11.51
CA SER A 379 -16.31 43.20 11.47
C SER A 379 -15.67 43.45 10.08
N PRO A 380 -15.79 44.66 9.51
CA PRO A 380 -15.25 44.96 8.19
C PRO A 380 -13.75 44.66 8.07
N ILE A 381 -12.99 44.86 9.15
CA ILE A 381 -11.56 44.61 9.20
C ILE A 381 -11.24 43.12 9.08
N LEU A 382 -11.95 42.26 9.81
CA LEU A 382 -11.77 40.80 9.75
C LEU A 382 -12.20 40.27 8.37
N PHE A 383 -13.30 40.79 7.84
CA PHE A 383 -13.80 40.39 6.53
C PHE A 383 -12.84 40.76 5.40
N CYS A 384 -12.31 41.98 5.39
CA CYS A 384 -11.28 42.41 4.45
C CYS A 384 -10.01 41.56 4.58
N GLY A 385 -9.56 41.28 5.82
CA GLY A 385 -8.40 40.42 6.06
C GLY A 385 -8.58 39.00 5.51
N ALA A 386 -9.77 38.40 5.71
CA ALA A 386 -10.09 37.07 5.20
C ALA A 386 -10.14 37.04 3.67
N ILE A 387 -10.75 38.04 3.03
CA ILE A 387 -10.77 38.14 1.56
C ILE A 387 -9.35 38.22 1.01
N ILE A 388 -8.51 39.09 1.58
CA ILE A 388 -7.13 39.26 1.12
C ILE A 388 -6.35 37.95 1.29
N SER A 389 -6.46 37.31 2.47
CA SER A 389 -5.75 36.06 2.73
C SER A 389 -6.21 34.92 1.80
N LEU A 390 -7.52 34.76 1.60
CA LEU A 390 -8.08 33.72 0.72
C LEU A 390 -7.72 33.98 -0.75
N LEU A 391 -7.67 35.24 -1.18
CA LEU A 391 -7.25 35.62 -2.52
C LEU A 391 -5.77 35.30 -2.74
N VAL A 392 -4.90 35.65 -1.80
CA VAL A 392 -3.47 35.34 -1.86
C VAL A 392 -3.23 33.83 -1.86
N SER A 393 -3.88 33.06 -0.98
CA SER A 393 -3.78 31.59 -0.94
C SER A 393 -4.30 30.94 -2.23
N THR A 394 -5.40 31.44 -2.79
CA THR A 394 -5.96 30.94 -4.06
C THR A 394 -5.04 31.27 -5.23
N MET A 395 -4.46 32.47 -5.28
CA MET A 395 -3.49 32.85 -6.32
C MET A 395 -2.21 32.02 -6.23
N ALA A 396 -1.66 31.85 -5.02
CA ALA A 396 -0.49 31.02 -4.78
C ALA A 396 -0.75 29.57 -5.25
N ALA A 397 -1.86 28.97 -4.85
CA ALA A 397 -2.21 27.60 -5.23
C ALA A 397 -2.51 27.44 -6.74
N SER A 398 -3.08 28.47 -7.38
CA SER A 398 -3.47 28.40 -8.79
C SER A 398 -2.27 28.54 -9.74
N PHE A 399 -1.33 29.44 -9.42
CA PHE A 399 -0.25 29.85 -10.34
C PHE A 399 1.16 29.46 -9.87
N TRP A 400 1.29 28.60 -8.85
CA TRP A 400 2.59 28.16 -8.35
C TRP A 400 3.45 27.48 -9.42
N HIS A 401 4.76 27.78 -9.43
CA HIS A 401 5.68 27.14 -10.37
C HIS A 401 5.99 25.68 -10.05
N LYS A 402 6.36 24.89 -11.06
CA LYS A 402 6.76 23.48 -10.87
C LYS A 402 8.08 23.46 -10.11
N SER A 403 7.99 23.29 -8.80
CA SER A 403 9.12 23.38 -7.88
C SER A 403 9.11 22.20 -6.91
N ARG A 404 10.28 21.84 -6.37
CA ARG A 404 10.44 20.79 -5.34
C ARG A 404 10.90 21.40 -4.00
N PRO A 405 10.07 22.19 -3.31
CA PRO A 405 10.38 22.55 -1.93
C PRO A 405 10.44 21.26 -1.08
N ASP A 406 11.54 21.07 -0.36
CA ASP A 406 11.76 19.94 0.57
C ASP A 406 11.54 18.54 -0.05
N ASN A 407 12.00 18.33 -1.30
CA ASN A 407 11.85 17.08 -2.07
C ASN A 407 10.40 16.68 -2.40
N VAL A 408 9.41 17.52 -2.12
CA VAL A 408 8.00 17.27 -2.49
C VAL A 408 7.69 18.02 -3.79
N LEU A 409 7.20 17.30 -4.81
CA LEU A 409 6.75 17.91 -6.06
C LEU A 409 5.56 18.83 -5.78
N THR A 410 5.56 20.07 -6.26
CA THR A 410 4.43 21.00 -6.20
C THR A 410 4.14 21.56 -7.60
N GLU A 411 2.86 21.67 -7.96
CA GLU A 411 2.42 22.16 -9.28
C GLU A 411 1.17 23.02 -9.11
N GLY A 412 1.11 24.17 -9.82
CA GLY A 412 -0.07 25.04 -9.84
C GLY A 412 -1.32 24.34 -10.37
N LEU A 413 -2.44 24.49 -9.66
CA LEU A 413 -3.71 23.84 -9.98
C LEU A 413 -4.31 24.30 -11.31
N ALA A 414 -4.05 25.53 -11.75
CA ALA A 414 -4.59 26.07 -12.99
C ALA A 414 -3.84 25.60 -14.25
N TRP A 415 -2.73 24.86 -14.08
CA TRP A 415 -1.95 24.32 -15.19
C TRP A 415 -2.50 22.97 -15.62
N GLY A 416 -2.92 22.86 -16.89
CA GLY A 416 -3.49 21.65 -17.46
C GLY A 416 -3.92 21.84 -18.91
N GLN A 417 -3.85 20.77 -19.70
CA GLN A 417 -4.29 20.74 -21.11
C GLN A 417 -5.81 20.57 -21.22
N THR A 418 -6.44 19.97 -20.22
CA THR A 418 -7.89 19.69 -20.18
C THR A 418 -8.67 20.80 -19.49
N ASN A 419 -9.87 21.14 -19.97
CA ASN A 419 -10.76 22.12 -19.31
C ASN A 419 -11.12 21.70 -17.86
N ALA A 420 -11.22 20.40 -17.59
CA ALA A 420 -11.47 19.86 -16.26
C ALA A 420 -10.34 20.16 -15.27
N GLU A 421 -9.08 20.15 -15.72
CA GLU A 421 -7.92 20.44 -14.87
C GLU A 421 -7.82 21.94 -14.54
N ARG A 422 -8.16 22.82 -15.48
CA ARG A 422 -8.14 24.27 -15.25
C ARG A 422 -9.16 24.74 -14.21
N LEU A 423 -10.23 23.97 -13.99
CA LEU A 423 -11.31 24.29 -13.05
C LEU A 423 -11.13 23.65 -11.66
N LEU A 424 -9.98 23.03 -11.38
CA LEU A 424 -9.71 22.42 -10.08
C LEU A 424 -9.78 23.40 -8.88
N PRO A 425 -9.25 24.64 -8.95
CA PRO A 425 -9.38 25.59 -7.82
C PRO A 425 -10.83 25.89 -7.47
N LEU A 426 -11.69 26.02 -8.49
CA LEU A 426 -13.12 26.28 -8.33
C LEU A 426 -13.83 25.08 -7.69
N TRP A 427 -13.47 23.86 -8.10
CA TRP A 427 -13.96 22.63 -7.46
C TRP A 427 -13.61 22.55 -5.97
N VAL A 428 -12.38 22.93 -5.58
CA VAL A 428 -11.97 22.98 -4.16
C VAL A 428 -12.83 23.99 -3.39
N TRP A 429 -13.05 25.17 -3.95
CA TRP A 429 -13.92 26.19 -3.34
C TRP A 429 -15.36 25.69 -3.13
N ILE A 430 -15.97 25.08 -4.15
CA ILE A 430 -17.31 24.49 -4.04
C ILE A 430 -17.34 23.44 -2.92
N TYR A 431 -16.36 22.53 -2.92
CA TYR A 431 -16.26 21.49 -1.91
C TYR A 431 -16.19 22.06 -0.48
N CYS A 432 -15.32 23.06 -0.28
CA CYS A 432 -15.15 23.71 1.02
C CYS A 432 -16.42 24.44 1.48
N ILE A 433 -17.10 25.17 0.59
CA ILE A 433 -18.36 25.87 0.92
C ILE A 433 -19.47 24.88 1.29
N VAL A 434 -19.64 23.81 0.51
CA VAL A 434 -20.67 22.79 0.75
C VAL A 434 -20.45 22.12 2.12
N TRP A 435 -19.22 21.69 2.39
CA TRP A 435 -18.92 21.04 3.68
C TRP A 435 -18.97 22.02 4.85
N TRP A 436 -18.61 23.28 4.65
CA TRP A 436 -18.76 24.31 5.67
C TRP A 436 -20.23 24.56 6.04
N LEU A 437 -21.16 24.56 5.07
CA LEU A 437 -22.60 24.66 5.36
C LEU A 437 -23.09 23.46 6.17
N VAL A 438 -22.66 22.24 5.81
CA VAL A 438 -22.97 21.02 6.58
C VAL A 438 -22.43 21.13 8.00
N GLN A 439 -21.20 21.60 8.17
CA GLN A 439 -20.58 21.83 9.47
C GLN A 439 -21.35 22.85 10.32
N ASP A 440 -21.80 23.96 9.72
CA ASP A 440 -22.58 24.99 10.42
C ASP A 440 -23.95 24.46 10.87
N VAL A 441 -24.62 23.64 10.05
CA VAL A 441 -25.87 22.95 10.41
C VAL A 441 -25.65 21.99 11.58
N VAL A 442 -24.62 21.15 11.52
CA VAL A 442 -24.30 20.21 12.61
C VAL A 442 -23.97 20.94 13.90
N LYS A 443 -23.22 22.04 13.83
CA LYS A 443 -22.92 22.91 14.98
C LYS A 443 -24.20 23.44 15.63
N VAL A 444 -25.14 23.98 14.84
CA VAL A 444 -26.42 24.49 15.36
C VAL A 444 -27.25 23.38 16.00
N LEU A 445 -27.35 22.21 15.35
CA LEU A 445 -28.06 21.05 15.90
C LEU A 445 -27.44 20.56 17.22
N ALA A 446 -26.11 20.56 17.31
CA ALA A 446 -25.40 20.20 18.53
C ALA A 446 -25.74 21.18 19.67
N HIS A 447 -25.79 22.48 19.40
CA HIS A 447 -26.21 23.48 20.39
C HIS A 447 -27.66 23.29 20.84
N ILE A 448 -28.60 23.08 19.91
CA ILE A 448 -30.00 22.81 20.25
C ILE A 448 -30.12 21.55 21.12
N CYS A 449 -29.35 20.51 20.83
CA CYS A 449 -29.33 19.28 21.62
C CYS A 449 -28.74 19.50 23.02
N MET A 450 -27.63 20.25 23.12
CA MET A 450 -27.02 20.59 24.40
C MET A 450 -27.96 21.40 25.29
N ASP A 451 -28.71 22.35 24.71
CA ASP A 451 -29.72 23.12 25.43
C ASP A 451 -30.92 22.27 25.85
N ALA A 452 -31.31 21.27 25.05
CA ALA A 452 -32.44 20.38 25.34
C ALA A 452 -32.15 19.33 26.43
N VAL A 453 -30.89 18.93 26.59
CA VAL A 453 -30.48 17.87 27.53
C VAL A 453 -29.95 18.43 28.87
N ASP A 454 -29.82 19.77 28.98
CA ASP A 454 -29.26 20.47 30.14
C ASP A 454 -27.95 19.82 30.65
N LEU A 455 -27.08 19.47 29.70
CA LEU A 455 -25.91 18.60 29.92
C LEU A 455 -24.87 19.21 30.89
N PHE A 456 -24.97 20.52 31.17
CA PHE A 456 -24.05 21.26 32.04
C PHE A 456 -24.73 22.07 33.15
N GLY A 457 -26.05 21.98 33.34
CA GLY A 457 -26.76 22.75 34.37
C GLY A 457 -26.54 24.27 34.24
N CYS A 458 -26.46 24.78 33.01
CA CYS A 458 -26.24 26.19 32.71
C CYS A 458 -27.51 26.88 32.19
N VAL A 459 -28.68 26.42 32.61
CA VAL A 459 -29.90 27.23 32.57
C VAL A 459 -30.19 27.74 33.98
N SER A 460 -29.60 28.89 34.31
CA SER A 460 -30.17 29.80 35.30
C SER A 460 -29.92 31.24 34.84
N GLU A 461 -31.03 31.97 34.64
CA GLU A 461 -31.13 33.44 34.47
C GLU A 461 -30.57 34.11 33.20
N ALA A 462 -30.85 33.57 32.01
CA ALA A 462 -30.70 34.37 30.77
C ALA A 462 -31.85 34.21 29.77
N SER A 463 -33.06 33.86 30.24
CA SER A 463 -34.28 34.18 29.49
C SER A 463 -34.65 35.64 29.78
N GLY A 464 -33.90 36.56 29.17
CA GLY A 464 -34.06 38.00 29.33
C GLY A 464 -33.66 38.69 28.03
N SER A 465 -34.66 39.00 27.21
CA SER A 465 -34.57 39.77 25.97
C SER A 465 -33.74 41.07 26.12
N GLY A 466 -32.70 41.22 25.29
CA GLY A 466 -32.05 42.51 25.03
C GLY A 466 -30.71 42.38 24.28
N PRO A 467 -30.36 43.30 23.36
CA PRO A 467 -29.13 43.19 22.58
C PRO A 467 -27.90 43.42 23.46
N ILE A 468 -26.83 42.67 23.20
CA ILE A 468 -25.52 42.83 23.84
C ILE A 468 -25.06 44.28 23.64
N LYS A 469 -25.00 45.07 24.72
CA LYS A 469 -24.38 46.39 24.69
C LYS A 469 -22.85 46.23 24.69
N PRO A 470 -22.12 46.93 23.80
CA PRO A 470 -20.66 46.96 23.87
C PRO A 470 -20.19 47.77 25.08
N TYR A 471 -19.05 47.36 25.62
CA TYR A 471 -18.31 47.99 26.70
C TYR A 471 -18.11 49.50 26.43
N SER A 472 -18.57 50.37 27.34
CA SER A 472 -18.40 51.83 27.27
C SER A 472 -17.46 52.32 28.37
N ASP A 473 -16.37 52.95 27.97
CA ASP A 473 -15.45 53.68 28.84
C ASP A 473 -16.11 54.91 29.47
N GLY A 474 -15.88 55.11 30.76
CA GLY A 474 -15.62 56.42 31.37
C GLY A 474 -16.79 57.37 31.72
N MET A 475 -16.78 57.76 33.00
CA MET A 475 -17.12 59.08 33.58
C MET A 475 -18.53 59.34 34.16
N GLU A 476 -18.48 59.97 35.35
CA GLU A 476 -19.51 60.66 36.16
C GLU A 476 -20.50 59.77 36.95
N GLY A 477 -20.76 59.92 38.25
CA GLY A 477 -20.41 60.89 39.28
C GLY A 477 -21.49 60.84 40.39
N ASN A 478 -21.07 60.93 41.67
CA ASN A 478 -21.87 61.08 42.93
C ASN A 478 -22.59 59.82 43.48
N GLY A 479 -22.53 59.44 44.76
CA GLY A 479 -21.91 60.02 45.96
C GLY A 479 -22.42 59.31 47.24
N PHE A 480 -21.50 59.08 48.18
CA PHE A 480 -21.64 58.92 49.65
C PHE A 480 -22.18 57.64 50.35
N GLU A 481 -21.31 57.17 51.24
CA GLU A 481 -21.28 56.09 52.28
C GLU A 481 -22.19 56.35 53.52
N PRO A 482 -22.39 55.43 54.53
CA PRO A 482 -21.34 54.63 55.20
C PRO A 482 -21.65 53.22 55.80
N VAL A 483 -20.58 52.38 55.80
CA VAL A 483 -20.01 51.50 56.86
C VAL A 483 -20.89 50.67 57.82
N LYS A 484 -20.65 49.33 57.87
CA LYS A 484 -20.21 48.58 59.09
C LYS A 484 -19.73 47.13 58.82
N LYS A 485 -18.49 46.83 59.26
CA LYS A 485 -17.85 45.49 59.40
C LYS A 485 -18.43 44.70 60.60
N PRO A 486 -18.23 43.37 60.67
CA PRO A 486 -17.10 42.78 61.43
C PRO A 486 -16.52 41.52 60.74
N ALA A 487 -15.36 40.92 61.03
CA ALA A 487 -14.15 41.22 61.80
C ALA A 487 -13.08 40.21 61.33
N GLU A 488 -11.82 40.63 61.24
CA GLU A 488 -10.65 39.76 61.05
C GLU A 488 -10.14 39.18 62.38
N LYS A 489 -9.53 37.99 62.31
CA LYS A 489 -8.34 37.60 63.09
C LYS A 489 -7.43 36.84 62.12
N SER A 490 -6.35 37.47 61.63
CA SER A 490 -4.98 37.47 62.21
C SER A 490 -4.36 36.06 62.11
N THR A 491 -3.17 35.76 61.60
CA THR A 491 -1.91 36.44 61.22
C THR A 491 -1.13 35.27 60.53
N GLU A 492 -0.20 35.39 59.58
CA GLU A 492 1.07 36.07 59.67
C GLU A 492 1.82 35.93 58.31
N LYS A 493 2.38 37.06 57.87
CA LYS A 493 3.54 37.28 56.98
C LYS A 493 4.66 36.24 57.20
N SER A 494 5.64 35.97 56.35
CA SER A 494 6.20 36.51 55.09
C SER A 494 7.56 35.78 54.88
N LEU A 495 8.07 35.69 53.65
CA LEU A 495 9.48 35.97 53.25
C LEU A 495 9.70 35.39 51.82
N ASN A 496 9.81 36.23 50.80
CA ASN A 496 11.04 36.67 50.10
C ASN A 496 11.77 35.55 49.32
N MET A 497 11.76 35.57 47.98
CA MET A 497 12.71 36.28 47.07
C MET A 497 14.11 35.62 47.15
N SER A 498 14.67 34.88 46.18
CA SER A 498 15.18 35.33 44.87
C SER A 498 16.10 34.23 44.26
N VAL A 499 16.04 34.06 42.94
CA VAL A 499 17.16 34.04 41.97
C VAL A 499 18.38 33.12 42.25
N SER A 500 18.64 32.16 41.34
CA SER A 500 19.82 32.18 40.44
C SER A 500 20.12 30.79 39.86
N SER A 501 20.68 30.84 38.66
CA SER A 501 21.10 29.81 37.72
C SER A 501 22.34 28.99 38.11
N ALA A 502 22.44 27.84 37.44
CA ALA A 502 23.64 27.31 36.75
C ALA A 502 24.44 26.15 37.40
N SER A 503 24.46 25.05 36.64
CA SER A 503 25.65 24.30 36.19
C SER A 503 26.17 23.07 36.96
N HIS A 504 26.13 21.96 36.19
CA HIS A 504 27.18 20.97 35.92
C HIS A 504 27.45 19.76 36.85
N LYS A 505 27.21 18.57 36.25
CA LYS A 505 28.03 17.34 36.17
C LYS A 505 28.55 16.69 37.47
N ALA A 506 28.20 15.41 37.70
CA ALA A 506 29.01 14.22 37.34
C ALA A 506 28.71 12.97 38.20
N LEU A 507 28.92 11.80 37.59
CA LEU A 507 29.29 10.47 38.15
C LEU A 507 28.16 9.61 38.76
N GLU A 508 27.81 8.47 38.12
CA GLU A 508 28.35 7.12 38.38
C GLU A 508 28.04 6.66 39.81
N GLY A 509 27.36 5.55 40.09
CA GLY A 509 27.31 4.24 39.46
C GLY A 509 27.38 3.18 40.58
N VAL A 510 27.07 1.93 40.26
CA VAL A 510 27.33 0.68 41.01
C VAL A 510 26.09 -0.07 41.57
N ARG A 511 25.97 -1.27 40.97
CA ARG A 511 25.24 -2.53 41.22
C ARG A 511 25.50 -3.12 42.63
N GLU A 512 24.79 -4.13 43.13
CA GLU A 512 24.89 -5.60 42.85
C GLU A 512 23.81 -6.30 43.72
N ASP A 513 22.95 -7.18 43.20
CA ASP A 513 23.10 -8.61 42.81
C ASP A 513 22.74 -9.62 43.92
N THR A 514 22.03 -10.69 43.53
CA THR A 514 22.14 -12.13 43.95
C THR A 514 20.92 -12.92 43.38
N HIS A 515 21.06 -13.74 42.31
CA HIS A 515 21.34 -15.20 42.23
C HIS A 515 20.28 -16.12 42.90
N SER A 516 19.78 -17.27 42.40
CA SER A 516 20.08 -18.25 41.31
C SER A 516 18.99 -19.40 41.40
N PRO A 517 19.09 -20.65 40.86
CA PRO A 517 19.36 -21.19 39.50
C PRO A 517 18.41 -22.34 38.98
N ILE A 518 18.44 -22.58 37.65
CA ILE A 518 18.54 -23.84 36.83
C ILE A 518 17.60 -25.06 37.06
N GLU A 519 16.95 -25.54 35.98
CA GLU A 519 16.92 -26.98 35.60
C GLU A 519 16.68 -27.19 34.08
N GLU A 520 17.51 -28.06 33.46
CA GLU A 520 17.50 -28.50 32.05
C GLU A 520 16.60 -29.73 31.84
N ALA A 521 16.00 -29.88 30.64
CA ALA A 521 15.54 -31.17 30.11
C ALA A 521 15.64 -31.23 28.57
N SER A 522 15.94 -32.43 28.07
CA SER A 522 16.61 -32.80 26.81
C SER A 522 15.85 -32.55 25.48
N PRO A 523 16.56 -32.50 24.33
CA PRO A 523 15.94 -32.48 23.01
C PRO A 523 15.57 -33.90 22.52
N VAL A 524 14.34 -34.04 22.02
CA VAL A 524 13.84 -35.24 21.34
C VAL A 524 14.35 -35.26 19.89
N ASN A 525 15.06 -36.34 19.53
CA ASN A 525 15.44 -36.65 18.16
C ASN A 525 14.19 -36.89 17.30
N VAL A 526 14.01 -36.11 16.23
CA VAL A 526 13.07 -36.42 15.14
C VAL A 526 13.87 -36.67 13.87
N TYR A 527 13.97 -37.95 13.51
CA TYR A 527 14.36 -38.38 12.16
C TYR A 527 13.21 -38.09 11.21
N VAL A 528 13.45 -37.33 10.13
CA VAL A 528 12.55 -37.32 8.96
C VAL A 528 13.35 -37.81 7.76
N SER A 529 13.16 -39.08 7.43
CA SER A 529 13.40 -39.62 6.10
C SER A 529 12.21 -39.27 5.22
N HIS A 530 12.44 -38.66 4.06
CA HIS A 530 11.58 -38.84 2.88
C HIS A 530 12.45 -38.54 1.66
N ASP A 531 13.07 -39.56 1.07
CA ASP A 531 12.51 -40.49 0.08
C ASP A 531 11.92 -39.80 -1.15
N LYS A 532 12.62 -40.04 -2.26
CA LYS A 532 12.25 -39.68 -3.63
C LYS A 532 10.91 -40.32 -3.98
N LYS A 533 10.02 -39.54 -4.57
CA LYS A 533 9.22 -39.93 -5.74
C LYS A 533 8.63 -38.70 -6.41
#